data_AF-A0A7C7KYE8-F1
#
_entry.id   AF-A0A7C7KYE8-F1
#
_cell.length_a   1.000
_cell.length_b   1.000
_cell.length_c   1.000
_cell.angle_alpha   90.00
_cell.angle_beta   90.00
_cell.angle_gamma   90.00
#
_symmetry.space_group_name_H-M   'P 1'
#
loop_
_entity.id
_entity.type
_entity.pdbx_description
1 polymer ?
#
loop_
_entity_poly.entity_id
_entity_poly.type
_entity_poly.pdbx_seq_one_letter_code
_entity_poly.pdbx_strand_id
1 'polypeptide(L)'
;PPSALNDRWSRRLPEPLTAMASGWMRVRARAKQRGAELPLILSDHADWDELVQTLEDVGAPEVWVTHGNEEALVHYASGKGIRARALALIGRGEEEQEGGAAEVEPREAAP
;
A
#
# COMPACT_ATOMS: atom_id res chain seq x y z
N PRO A 1 -7.48 -9.57 15.01
CA PRO A 1 -8.05 -10.89 15.35
C PRO A 1 -8.36 -11.75 14.10
N PRO A 2 -7.34 -12.32 13.42
CA PRO A 2 -7.55 -13.27 12.31
C PRO A 2 -7.96 -14.67 12.79
N SER A 3 -7.54 -15.04 14.01
CA SER A 3 -7.81 -16.35 14.63
C SER A 3 -9.29 -16.62 14.88
N ALA A 4 -10.12 -15.58 14.98
CA ALA A 4 -11.56 -15.68 15.20
C ALA A 4 -12.31 -16.30 14.01
N LEU A 5 -11.75 -16.26 12.80
CA LEU A 5 -12.34 -16.87 11.61
C LEU A 5 -12.44 -18.41 11.76
N ASN A 6 -11.50 -19.03 12.48
CA ASN A 6 -11.43 -20.47 12.66
C ASN A 6 -12.06 -20.97 13.99
N ASP A 7 -12.55 -20.06 14.84
CA ASP A 7 -13.04 -20.41 16.17
C ASP A 7 -14.44 -21.06 16.13
N ARG A 8 -14.80 -21.83 17.17
CA ARG A 8 -16.07 -22.55 17.25
C ARG A 8 -17.29 -21.62 17.25
N TRP A 9 -17.12 -20.36 17.65
CA TRP A 9 -18.19 -19.37 17.64
C TRP A 9 -18.62 -18.99 16.21
N SER A 10 -17.67 -18.79 15.28
CA SER A 10 -17.98 -18.41 13.89
C SER A 10 -18.75 -19.51 13.15
N ARG A 11 -18.52 -20.79 13.50
CA ARG A 11 -19.25 -21.95 12.95
C ARG A 11 -20.73 -22.01 13.31
N ARG A 12 -21.19 -21.19 14.28
CA ARG A 12 -22.61 -21.11 14.67
C ARG A 12 -23.38 -20.11 13.81
N LEU A 13 -22.69 -19.26 13.05
CA LEU A 13 -23.33 -18.33 12.13
C LEU A 13 -23.81 -19.11 10.89
N PRO A 14 -25.04 -18.88 10.42
CA PRO A 14 -25.50 -19.44 9.16
C PRO A 14 -24.76 -18.75 8.00
N GLU A 15 -24.11 -19.55 7.14
CA GLU A 15 -23.43 -19.11 5.91
C GLU A 15 -22.53 -17.87 6.10
N PRO A 16 -21.51 -17.93 6.98
CA PRO A 16 -20.66 -16.78 7.26
C PRO A 16 -19.84 -16.43 6.02
N LEU A 17 -19.83 -15.14 5.66
CA LEU A 17 -19.01 -14.61 4.58
C LEU A 17 -17.73 -13.98 5.15
N THR A 18 -16.57 -14.45 4.69
CA THR A 18 -15.29 -13.91 5.14
C THR A 18 -15.02 -12.56 4.49
N ALA A 19 -15.17 -11.48 5.25
CA ALA A 19 -14.87 -10.13 4.81
C ALA A 19 -13.56 -9.61 5.39
N MET A 20 -12.84 -8.79 4.62
CA MET A 20 -11.67 -8.05 5.09
C MET A 20 -11.75 -6.60 4.63
N ALA A 21 -11.38 -5.67 5.51
CA ALA A 21 -11.35 -4.24 5.23
C ALA A 21 -9.92 -3.71 5.26
N SER A 22 -9.41 -3.25 4.11
CA SER A 22 -8.07 -2.68 3.95
C SER A 22 -7.91 -2.05 2.57
N GLY A 23 -7.06 -1.02 2.41
CA GLY A 23 -6.72 -0.46 1.09
C GLY A 23 -6.17 -1.53 0.12
N TRP A 24 -5.45 -2.52 0.66
CA TRP A 24 -4.94 -3.66 -0.11
C TRP A 24 -6.02 -4.57 -0.70
N MET A 25 -7.27 -4.49 -0.23
CA MET A 25 -8.38 -5.25 -0.80
C MET A 25 -8.73 -4.82 -2.22
N ARG A 26 -8.21 -3.68 -2.68
CA ARG A 26 -8.24 -3.28 -4.09
C ARG A 26 -7.40 -4.20 -4.98
N VAL A 27 -6.34 -4.82 -4.45
CA VAL A 27 -5.45 -5.71 -5.19
C VAL A 27 -5.99 -7.14 -5.17
N ARG A 28 -6.51 -7.61 -6.32
CA ARG A 28 -7.14 -8.95 -6.44
C ARG A 28 -6.27 -10.09 -5.91
N ALA A 29 -4.96 -10.05 -6.18
CA ALA A 29 -4.03 -11.07 -5.69
C ALA A 29 -3.95 -11.11 -4.15
N ARG A 30 -3.95 -9.94 -3.49
CA ARG A 30 -3.93 -9.82 -2.03
C ARG A 30 -5.26 -10.28 -1.42
N ALA A 31 -6.39 -9.90 -2.00
CA ALA A 31 -7.70 -10.39 -1.57
C ALA A 31 -7.77 -11.93 -1.62
N LYS A 32 -7.31 -12.53 -2.72
CA LYS A 32 -7.24 -13.99 -2.87
C LYS A 32 -6.29 -14.64 -1.86
N GLN A 33 -5.08 -14.10 -1.69
CA GLN A 33 -4.08 -14.63 -0.73
C GLN A 33 -4.62 -14.63 0.70
N ARG A 34 -5.46 -13.64 1.03
CA ARG A 34 -6.05 -13.49 2.36
C ARG A 34 -7.37 -14.26 2.54
N GLY A 35 -7.88 -14.92 1.49
CA GLY A 35 -9.16 -15.64 1.56
C GLY A 35 -10.36 -14.72 1.80
N ALA A 36 -10.28 -13.44 1.41
CA ALA A 36 -11.39 -12.51 1.54
C ALA A 36 -12.43 -12.80 0.45
N GLU A 37 -13.56 -13.38 0.83
CA GLU A 37 -14.72 -13.61 -0.03
C GLU A 37 -15.42 -12.30 -0.37
N LEU A 38 -15.43 -11.37 0.59
CA LEU A 38 -15.86 -9.98 0.42
C LEU A 38 -14.72 -9.01 0.72
N PRO A 39 -13.97 -8.56 -0.31
CA PRO A 39 -12.95 -7.52 -0.14
C PRO A 39 -13.61 -6.14 0.01
N LEU A 40 -13.45 -5.51 1.17
CA LEU A 40 -13.87 -4.14 1.44
C LEU A 40 -12.66 -3.20 1.32
N ILE A 41 -12.72 -2.28 0.36
CA ILE A 41 -11.65 -1.31 0.13
C ILE A 41 -11.84 -0.16 1.11
N LEU A 42 -11.01 -0.12 2.15
CA LEU A 42 -11.06 0.89 3.18
C LEU A 42 -9.64 1.25 3.62
N SER A 43 -9.26 2.52 3.52
CA SER A 43 -7.95 3.01 3.90
C SER A 43 -8.07 4.34 4.62
N ASP A 44 -7.11 4.62 5.49
CA ASP A 44 -6.86 5.90 6.13
C ASP A 44 -5.84 6.77 5.37
N HIS A 45 -5.36 6.28 4.22
CA HIS A 45 -4.44 6.96 3.33
C HIS A 45 -5.17 7.43 2.07
N ALA A 46 -4.74 8.57 1.54
CA ALA A 46 -5.23 9.13 0.29
C ALA A 46 -4.73 8.32 -0.91
N ASP A 47 -5.61 8.14 -1.89
CA ASP A 47 -5.27 7.59 -3.20
C ASP A 47 -4.59 8.64 -4.09
N TRP A 48 -4.04 8.19 -5.23
CA TRP A 48 -3.31 9.05 -6.16
C TRP A 48 -4.07 10.33 -6.54
N ASP A 49 -5.33 10.18 -6.97
CA ASP A 49 -6.16 11.31 -7.41
C ASP A 49 -6.39 12.32 -6.27
N GLU A 50 -6.57 11.82 -5.05
CA GLU A 50 -6.74 12.64 -3.85
C GLU A 50 -5.43 13.35 -3.46
N LEU A 51 -4.28 12.68 -3.61
CA LEU A 51 -2.96 13.28 -3.39
C LEU A 51 -2.70 14.43 -4.37
N VAL A 52 -2.92 14.21 -5.67
CA VAL A 52 -2.69 15.26 -6.66
C VAL A 52 -3.68 16.40 -6.56
N GLN A 53 -4.95 16.13 -6.22
CA GLN A 53 -5.92 17.17 -5.89
C GLN A 53 -5.47 17.98 -4.67
N THR A 54 -4.97 17.31 -3.62
CA THR A 54 -4.47 18.00 -2.42
C THR A 54 -3.28 18.91 -2.73
N LEU A 55 -2.37 18.50 -3.64
CA LEU A 55 -1.27 19.36 -4.09
C LEU A 55 -1.78 20.66 -4.73
N GLU A 56 -2.82 20.55 -5.56
CA GLU A 56 -3.43 21.69 -6.25
C GLU A 56 -4.22 22.58 -5.28
N ASP A 57 -5.02 21.99 -4.39
CA ASP A 57 -5.87 22.71 -3.43
C ASP A 57 -5.04 23.47 -2.38
N VAL A 58 -3.97 22.86 -1.89
CA VAL A 58 -3.11 23.47 -0.86
C VAL A 58 -2.17 24.51 -1.49
N GLY A 59 -1.69 24.28 -2.71
CA GLY A 59 -0.81 25.22 -3.40
C GLY A 59 0.49 25.50 -2.64
N ALA A 60 1.02 24.51 -1.92
CA ALA A 60 2.19 24.68 -1.08
C ALA A 60 3.42 25.10 -1.91
N PRO A 61 4.26 26.04 -1.41
CA PRO A 61 5.45 26.48 -2.12
C PRO A 61 6.54 25.40 -2.20
N GLU A 62 6.51 24.43 -1.29
CA GLU A 62 7.38 23.26 -1.29
C GLU A 62 6.65 22.08 -0.61
N VAL A 63 6.84 20.87 -1.14
CA VAL A 63 6.25 19.63 -0.64
C VAL A 63 7.36 18.63 -0.31
N TRP A 64 7.23 17.98 0.84
CA TRP A 64 8.16 16.93 1.27
C TRP A 64 7.39 15.62 1.42
N VAL A 65 7.85 14.57 0.74
CA VAL A 65 7.21 13.25 0.71
C VAL A 65 7.98 12.30 1.61
N THR A 66 7.29 11.50 2.43
CA THR A 66 7.94 10.70 3.49
C THR A 66 7.84 9.19 3.34
N HIS A 67 6.82 8.69 2.64
CA HIS A 67 6.63 7.26 2.38
C HIS A 67 5.75 7.06 1.15
N GLY A 68 5.67 5.80 0.70
CA GLY A 68 4.95 5.41 -0.51
C GLY A 68 5.85 5.46 -1.75
N ASN A 69 5.24 5.64 -2.92
CA ASN A 69 6.01 5.84 -4.16
C ASN A 69 6.42 7.32 -4.28
N GLU A 70 7.45 7.69 -3.52
CA GLU A 70 7.91 9.08 -3.39
C GLU A 70 8.36 9.65 -4.73
N GLU A 71 9.11 8.86 -5.51
CA GLU A 71 9.63 9.27 -6.81
C GLU A 71 8.50 9.67 -7.78
N ALA A 72 7.42 8.88 -7.82
CA ALA A 72 6.28 9.18 -8.68
C ALA A 72 5.61 10.50 -8.30
N LEU A 73 5.37 10.72 -7.00
CA LEU A 73 4.69 11.94 -6.54
C LEU A 73 5.58 13.19 -6.70
N VAL A 74 6.87 13.07 -6.40
CA VAL A 74 7.86 14.13 -6.62
C VAL A 74 7.96 14.49 -8.10
N HIS A 75 8.00 13.49 -8.98
CA HIS A 75 8.03 13.70 -10.42
C HIS A 75 6.78 14.43 -10.92
N TYR A 76 5.59 13.98 -10.49
CA TYR A 76 4.32 14.63 -10.84
C TYR A 76 4.28 16.09 -10.37
N ALA A 77 4.59 16.34 -9.10
CA ALA A 77 4.56 17.68 -8.51
C ALA A 77 5.54 18.62 -9.24
N SER A 78 6.75 18.14 -9.53
CA SER A 78 7.75 18.90 -10.29
C SER A 78 7.25 19.24 -11.71
N GLY A 79 6.58 18.30 -12.38
CA GLY A 79 5.95 18.53 -13.69
C GLY A 79 4.83 19.59 -13.67
N LYS A 80 4.22 19.82 -12.50
CA LYS A 80 3.24 20.89 -12.27
C LYS A 80 3.88 22.21 -11.80
N GLY A 81 5.21 22.28 -11.71
CA GLY A 81 5.94 23.45 -11.23
C GLY A 81 5.97 23.60 -9.70
N ILE A 82 5.56 22.57 -8.96
CA ILE A 82 5.63 22.54 -7.50
C ILE A 82 7.00 21.99 -7.09
N ARG A 83 7.71 22.69 -6.21
CA ARG A 83 8.97 22.17 -5.66
C ARG A 83 8.66 20.98 -4.75
N ALA A 84 9.16 19.80 -5.07
CA ALA A 84 8.95 18.60 -4.28
C ALA A 84 10.25 17.82 -4.05
N ARG A 85 10.38 17.19 -2.88
CA ARG A 85 11.51 16.30 -2.55
C ARG A 85 11.09 15.16 -1.63
N ALA A 86 11.75 14.02 -1.77
CA ALA A 86 11.68 12.96 -0.78
C ALA A 86 12.41 13.39 0.51
N LEU A 87 11.81 13.09 1.65
CA LEU A 87 12.38 13.30 2.97
C LEU A 87 13.07 12.00 3.39
N ALA A 88 14.40 11.96 3.27
CA ALA A 88 15.20 10.88 3.82
C ALA A 88 15.18 10.92 5.37
N LEU A 89 14.18 10.27 5.97
CA LEU A 89 14.09 10.11 7.41
C LEU A 89 15.09 9.04 7.88
N ILE A 90 16.23 9.49 8.42
CA ILE A 90 17.22 8.59 9.04
C ILE A 90 16.58 7.94 10.28
N GLY A 91 16.51 6.60 10.31
CA GLY A 91 16.06 5.82 11.47
C GLY A 91 14.60 5.35 11.44
N ARG A 92 13.87 5.58 10.34
CA ARG A 92 12.53 5.02 10.12
C ARG A 92 12.57 4.08 8.91
N GLY A 93 13.35 3.00 9.06
CA GLY A 93 13.55 2.02 7.99
C GLY A 93 12.24 1.34 7.60
N GLU A 94 11.96 1.31 6.30
CA GLU A 94 11.51 0.15 5.49
C GLU A 94 10.66 -0.97 6.14
N GLU A 95 9.83 -0.70 7.15
CA GLU A 95 9.05 -1.74 7.84
C GLU A 95 7.76 -2.18 7.10
N GLU A 96 7.51 -1.72 5.86
CA GLU A 96 6.29 -2.07 5.11
C GLU A 96 6.51 -2.93 3.85
N GLN A 97 7.73 -3.41 3.61
CA GLN A 97 8.03 -4.37 2.52
C GLN A 97 8.23 -5.82 3.01
N GLU A 98 7.39 -6.32 3.92
CA GLU A 98 7.27 -7.78 4.10
C GLU A 98 6.32 -8.37 3.04
N GLY A 99 6.91 -8.84 1.93
CA GLY A 99 6.14 -9.40 0.84
C GLY A 99 6.91 -10.10 -0.28
N GLY A 100 8.00 -10.82 0.04
CA GLY A 100 8.55 -11.88 -0.81
C GLY A 100 9.78 -11.49 -1.64
N ALA A 101 10.95 -11.53 -1.02
CA ALA A 101 12.20 -11.72 -1.74
C ALA A 101 12.27 -13.18 -2.21
N ALA A 102 12.25 -13.39 -3.53
CA ALA A 102 12.88 -14.57 -4.12
C ALA A 102 14.26 -14.09 -4.59
N GLU A 103 15.31 -14.53 -3.89
CA GLU A 103 16.69 -14.36 -4.33
C GLU A 103 16.84 -14.95 -5.74
N VAL A 104 17.24 -14.10 -6.69
CA VAL A 104 17.65 -14.55 -8.02
C VAL A 104 19.17 -14.57 -8.00
N GLU A 105 19.75 -15.77 -7.84
CA GLU A 105 21.20 -15.92 -7.97
C GLU A 105 21.66 -15.58 -9.40
N PRO A 106 22.78 -14.85 -9.56
CA PRO A 106 23.34 -14.58 -10.87
C PRO A 106 23.88 -15.87 -11.48
N ARG A 107 23.33 -16.28 -12.63
CA ARG A 107 23.91 -17.37 -13.42
C ARG A 107 25.26 -16.93 -13.96
N GLU A 108 26.32 -17.56 -13.45
CA GLU A 108 27.67 -17.50 -13.98
C GLU A 108 27.66 -17.97 -15.44
N ALA A 109 28.12 -17.11 -16.36
CA ALA A 109 28.31 -17.46 -17.75
C ALA A 109 29.57 -18.33 -17.87
N ALA A 110 29.39 -19.62 -18.14
CA ALA A 110 30.47 -20.54 -18.48
C ALA A 110 30.88 -20.36 -19.97
N PRO A 111 32.14 -20.67 -20.33
CA PRO A 111 32.87 -20.09 -21.48
C PRO A 111 32.42 -20.57 -22.86
#